data_AF-A0A965ZUL3-F1
#
_entry.id   AF-A0A965ZUL3-F1
#
_cell.length_a   1.000
_cell.length_b   1.000
_cell.length_c   1.000
_cell.angle_alpha   90.00
_cell.angle_beta   90.00
_cell.angle_gamma   90.00
#
_symmetry.space_group_name_H-M   'P 1'
#
loop_
_entity.id
_entity.type
_entity.pdbx_description
1 polymer ?
#
loop_
_entity_poly.entity_id
_entity_poly.type
_entity_poly.pdbx_seq_one_letter_code
_entity_poly.pdbx_strand_id
1 'polypeptide(L)'
;MRTALIVVGLAVVLVVLGILFRESLFPREEVTAHTPAPATQTADEPAPSVDSQAESFIAKLTETQPQPVPAKSADHFVLKDQVISLLPESTIELTTLRDIERNPDLKPDTPITVIREAEQVELTTPEKIIAEAGGDLDKIVTILDGDKERKLTVREVLQRYAENPDDPISVVKKVQYFEITTPAEIAQDTTLAPNQELKIITKPYRLEAATIAELLMREGKFDPDSIFYVRTIRDTDDQGIWGIIHDGIMTNFAQGMAIRRGKQVNTYKVEIPRDADELLNDQSSSFLGSLIHRKAAESYVYNFKKNRMGQNPDLISPGQEIVIINFEPEELIGIYKHFVAEQG
;
A
#
# COMPACT_ATOMS: atom_id res chain seq x y z
N MET A 1 43.11 54.49 -3.74
CA MET A 1 43.00 54.60 -5.22
C MET A 1 42.88 53.25 -5.97
N ARG A 2 42.95 52.08 -5.32
CA ARG A 2 42.75 50.77 -5.99
C ARG A 2 41.31 50.22 -5.90
N THR A 3 40.48 50.72 -5.00
CA THR A 3 39.07 50.31 -4.85
C THR A 3 38.12 51.05 -5.78
N ALA A 4 38.46 52.27 -6.23
CA ALA A 4 37.63 53.04 -7.15
C ALA A 4 37.69 52.54 -8.62
N LEU A 5 38.77 51.87 -9.01
CA LEU A 5 38.95 51.34 -10.38
C LEU A 5 38.18 50.02 -10.62
N ILE A 6 37.92 49.24 -9.57
CA ILE A 6 37.22 47.95 -9.69
C ILE A 6 35.70 48.14 -9.82
N VAL A 7 35.13 49.16 -9.16
CA VAL A 7 33.70 49.47 -9.23
C VAL A 7 33.31 50.04 -10.60
N VAL A 8 34.18 50.84 -11.22
CA VAL A 8 33.94 51.39 -12.57
C VAL A 8 34.09 50.30 -13.65
N GLY A 9 34.99 49.33 -13.48
CA GLY A 9 35.11 48.17 -14.37
C GLY A 9 33.88 47.27 -14.37
N LEU A 10 33.27 47.03 -13.19
CA LEU A 10 32.08 46.18 -13.07
C LEU A 10 30.82 46.84 -13.66
N ALA A 11 30.69 48.16 -13.54
CA ALA A 11 29.58 48.92 -14.11
C ALA A 11 29.59 48.95 -15.64
N VAL A 12 30.76 49.03 -16.28
CA VAL A 12 30.87 49.03 -17.75
C VAL A 12 30.55 47.64 -18.33
N VAL A 13 30.91 46.55 -17.65
CA VAL A 13 30.57 45.19 -18.09
C VAL A 13 29.07 44.93 -18.00
N LEU A 14 28.38 45.42 -16.96
CA LEU A 14 26.92 45.28 -16.83
C LEU A 14 26.12 46.10 -17.85
N VAL A 15 26.63 47.28 -18.26
CA VAL A 15 25.99 48.10 -19.31
C VAL A 15 26.19 47.48 -20.70
N VAL A 16 27.37 46.90 -20.99
CA VAL A 16 27.62 46.21 -22.26
C VAL A 16 26.84 44.89 -22.36
N LEU A 17 26.70 44.13 -21.26
CA LEU A 17 25.83 42.94 -21.22
C LEU A 17 24.35 43.29 -21.43
N GLY A 18 23.89 44.41 -20.86
CA GLY A 18 22.51 44.88 -21.02
C GLY A 18 22.17 45.37 -22.43
N ILE A 19 23.17 45.85 -23.20
CA ILE A 19 22.98 46.29 -24.59
C ILE A 19 23.02 45.08 -25.55
N LEU A 20 23.87 44.08 -25.29
CA LEU A 20 23.96 42.88 -26.14
C LEU A 20 22.77 41.92 -26.00
N PHE A 21 22.01 41.99 -24.89
CA PHE A 21 20.82 41.15 -24.67
C PHE A 21 19.47 41.86 -24.91
N ARG A 22 19.47 43.14 -25.33
CA ARG A 22 18.21 43.89 -25.53
C ARG A 22 17.49 43.56 -26.83
N GLU A 23 18.19 43.08 -27.86
CA GLU A 23 17.58 42.73 -29.15
C GLU A 23 16.90 41.36 -29.19
N SER A 24 17.10 40.51 -28.17
CA SER A 24 16.51 39.16 -28.11
C SER A 24 15.15 39.10 -27.40
N LEU A 25 14.69 40.18 -26.74
CA LEU A 25 13.56 40.10 -25.82
C LEU A 25 12.25 40.73 -26.31
N PHE A 26 12.23 41.42 -27.47
CA PHE A 26 10.98 41.92 -28.06
C PHE A 26 11.09 42.02 -29.59
N PRO A 27 10.71 41.00 -30.38
CA PRO A 27 10.38 41.22 -31.78
C PRO A 27 9.15 42.14 -31.82
N ARG A 28 9.28 43.29 -32.51
CA ARG A 28 8.15 44.13 -32.90
C ARG A 28 7.23 43.30 -33.78
N GLU A 29 5.95 43.19 -33.41
CA GLU A 29 4.90 42.85 -34.37
C GLU A 29 4.81 43.97 -35.41
N GLU A 30 5.29 43.70 -36.63
CA GLU A 30 4.84 44.39 -37.82
C GLU A 30 3.53 43.73 -38.27
N VAL A 31 2.43 44.48 -38.17
CA VAL A 31 1.14 44.07 -38.75
C VAL A 31 1.28 44.08 -40.27
N THR A 32 1.50 42.91 -40.86
CA THR A 32 1.24 42.65 -42.28
C THR A 32 0.15 41.61 -42.39
N ALA A 33 -1.00 42.06 -42.86
CA ALA A 33 -2.14 41.20 -43.15
C ALA A 33 -1.84 40.35 -44.38
N HIS A 34 -1.55 39.06 -44.19
CA HIS A 34 -1.65 38.07 -45.25
C HIS A 34 -2.26 36.75 -44.71
N THR A 35 -3.34 36.35 -45.39
CA THR A 35 -4.16 35.14 -45.31
C THR A 35 -3.49 33.91 -44.69
N PRO A 36 -4.10 33.22 -43.70
CA PRO A 36 -3.56 31.98 -43.18
C PRO A 36 -3.77 30.82 -44.18
N ALA A 37 -2.66 30.26 -44.66
CA ALA A 37 -2.59 28.88 -45.15
C ALA A 37 -2.66 27.91 -43.93
N PRO A 38 -3.20 26.70 -44.10
CA PRO A 38 -3.66 25.89 -42.97
C PRO A 38 -2.48 25.39 -42.13
N ALA A 39 -2.44 25.82 -40.87
CA ALA A 39 -1.57 25.23 -39.87
C ALA A 39 -2.08 23.82 -39.53
N THR A 40 -1.22 22.83 -39.75
CA THR A 40 -1.38 21.49 -39.21
C THR A 40 -1.56 21.60 -37.69
N GLN A 41 -2.75 21.26 -37.21
CA GLN A 41 -3.05 21.11 -35.81
C GLN A 41 -2.13 20.03 -35.22
N THR A 42 -1.24 20.41 -34.31
CA THR A 42 -0.74 19.47 -33.33
C THR A 42 -1.95 19.04 -32.50
N ALA A 43 -2.39 17.80 -32.68
CA ALA A 43 -3.52 17.25 -31.97
C ALA A 43 -3.25 17.34 -30.45
N ASP A 44 -4.12 18.06 -29.74
CA ASP A 44 -4.29 17.91 -28.31
C ASP A 44 -4.49 16.41 -28.04
N GLU A 45 -3.63 15.81 -27.22
CA GLU A 45 -3.86 14.48 -26.69
C GLU A 45 -5.16 14.56 -25.86
N PRO A 46 -6.20 13.77 -26.19
CA PRO A 46 -7.47 13.86 -25.49
C PRO A 46 -7.25 13.52 -24.01
N ALA A 47 -7.80 14.34 -23.12
CA ALA A 47 -7.77 14.07 -21.69
C ALA A 47 -8.28 12.64 -21.42
N PRO A 48 -7.65 11.88 -20.50
CA PRO A 48 -8.03 10.49 -20.24
C PRO A 48 -9.50 10.41 -19.84
N SER A 49 -10.21 9.38 -20.31
CA SER A 49 -11.60 9.14 -19.94
C SER A 49 -11.72 8.94 -18.42
N VAL A 50 -12.91 9.21 -17.85
CA VAL A 50 -13.18 8.99 -16.41
C VAL A 50 -12.91 7.53 -16.04
N ASP A 51 -13.23 6.59 -16.93
CA ASP A 51 -13.01 5.15 -16.74
C ASP A 51 -11.51 4.83 -16.65
N SER A 52 -10.69 5.36 -17.56
CA SER A 52 -9.24 5.17 -17.53
C SER A 52 -8.60 5.81 -16.28
N GLN A 53 -9.14 6.93 -15.81
CA GLN A 53 -8.72 7.54 -14.55
C GLN A 53 -9.09 6.68 -13.34
N ALA A 54 -10.29 6.10 -13.33
CA ALA A 54 -10.76 5.21 -12.27
C ALA A 54 -9.91 3.94 -12.19
N GLU A 55 -9.64 3.29 -13.32
CA GLU A 55 -8.76 2.11 -13.41
C GLU A 55 -7.35 2.42 -12.88
N SER A 56 -6.78 3.54 -13.32
CA SER A 56 -5.46 4.00 -12.84
C SER A 56 -5.44 4.30 -11.35
N PHE A 57 -6.54 4.82 -10.80
CA PHE A 57 -6.68 5.08 -9.38
C PHE A 57 -6.77 3.76 -8.59
N ILE A 58 -7.62 2.83 -9.03
CA ILE A 58 -7.80 1.54 -8.40
C ILE A 58 -6.50 0.74 -8.40
N ALA A 59 -5.78 0.70 -9.52
CA ALA A 59 -4.50 0.00 -9.61
C ALA A 59 -3.47 0.50 -8.58
N LYS A 60 -3.44 1.82 -8.32
CA LYS A 60 -2.60 2.42 -7.27
C LYS A 60 -3.10 2.11 -5.87
N LEU A 61 -4.43 2.12 -5.70
CA LEU A 61 -5.08 1.85 -4.43
C LEU A 61 -4.81 0.42 -3.94
N THR A 62 -4.69 -0.52 -4.88
CA THR A 62 -4.53 -1.96 -4.60
C THR A 62 -3.11 -2.47 -4.85
N GLU A 63 -2.14 -1.57 -4.98
CA GLU A 63 -0.74 -1.95 -5.15
C GLU A 63 -0.32 -2.84 -3.97
N THR A 64 0.06 -4.09 -4.26
CA THR A 64 0.32 -5.09 -3.22
C THR A 64 1.51 -4.64 -2.39
N GLN A 65 1.30 -4.55 -1.07
CA GLN A 65 2.37 -4.17 -0.18
C GLN A 65 3.34 -5.34 -0.01
N PRO A 66 4.65 -5.13 -0.17
CA PRO A 66 5.67 -6.17 0.02
C PRO A 66 5.72 -6.72 1.43
N GLN A 67 5.29 -5.91 2.40
CA GLN A 67 5.26 -6.29 3.80
C GLN A 67 3.87 -6.81 4.15
N PRO A 68 3.76 -7.86 4.97
CA PRO A 68 2.48 -8.30 5.49
C PRO A 68 1.73 -7.17 6.21
N VAL A 69 0.45 -7.01 5.92
CA VAL A 69 -0.41 -6.05 6.61
C VAL A 69 -0.75 -6.60 7.99
N PRO A 70 -0.43 -5.92 9.10
CA PRO A 70 -0.76 -6.42 10.44
C PRO A 70 -2.27 -6.40 10.68
N ALA A 71 -2.85 -7.55 11.05
CA ALA A 71 -4.29 -7.69 11.33
C ALA A 71 -4.78 -6.82 12.50
N LYS A 72 -3.88 -6.31 13.34
CA LYS A 72 -4.19 -5.37 14.43
C LYS A 72 -4.37 -3.92 13.99
N SER A 73 -3.87 -3.56 12.82
CA SER A 73 -3.87 -2.19 12.30
C SER A 73 -4.22 -2.16 10.82
N ALA A 74 -4.90 -3.20 10.31
CA ALA A 74 -5.30 -3.28 8.93
C ALA A 74 -6.33 -2.17 8.65
N ASP A 75 -6.14 -1.45 7.56
CA ASP A 75 -7.04 -0.44 7.05
C ASP A 75 -6.71 -0.15 5.58
N HIS A 76 -6.83 -1.19 4.72
CA HIS A 76 -6.26 -1.16 3.37
C HIS A 76 -7.17 -1.81 2.34
N PHE A 77 -7.15 -1.29 1.12
CA PHE A 77 -7.61 -2.00 -0.08
C PHE A 77 -6.45 -2.83 -0.61
N VAL A 78 -6.69 -4.11 -0.85
CA VAL A 78 -5.65 -5.10 -1.15
C VAL A 78 -6.16 -6.13 -2.16
N LEU A 79 -5.24 -6.76 -2.88
CA LEU A 79 -5.56 -7.92 -3.73
C LEU A 79 -5.59 -9.20 -2.90
N LYS A 80 -6.18 -10.26 -3.46
CA LYS A 80 -6.31 -11.59 -2.83
C LYS A 80 -4.98 -12.17 -2.33
N ASP A 81 -3.87 -11.84 -2.99
CA ASP A 81 -2.53 -12.38 -2.67
C ASP A 81 -1.80 -11.56 -1.60
N GLN A 82 -2.41 -10.48 -1.11
CA GLN A 82 -1.85 -9.71 0.00
C GLN A 82 -1.79 -10.57 1.26
N VAL A 83 -0.57 -10.68 1.79
CA VAL A 83 -0.31 -11.37 3.05
C VAL A 83 -0.77 -10.49 4.21
N ILE A 84 -1.57 -11.06 5.11
CA ILE A 84 -1.99 -10.46 6.37
C ILE A 84 -1.25 -11.15 7.51
N SER A 85 -0.55 -10.39 8.36
CA SER A 85 0.05 -10.90 9.60
C SER A 85 -1.01 -11.01 10.69
N LEU A 86 -1.33 -12.23 11.11
CA LEU A 86 -2.40 -12.58 12.03
C LEU A 86 -1.94 -12.67 13.48
N LEU A 87 -0.62 -12.77 13.70
CA LEU A 87 -0.07 -12.75 15.05
C LEU A 87 0.03 -11.33 15.58
N PRO A 88 -0.50 -11.08 16.80
CA PRO A 88 -0.07 -9.96 17.59
C PRO A 88 1.43 -10.05 17.88
N GLU A 89 2.20 -8.99 17.65
CA GLU A 89 3.59 -8.87 18.16
C GLU A 89 3.67 -9.16 19.66
N SER A 90 2.64 -8.79 20.42
CA SER A 90 2.52 -9.04 21.87
C SER A 90 2.40 -10.53 22.26
N THR A 91 2.25 -11.44 21.30
CA THR A 91 2.26 -12.90 21.54
C THR A 91 3.64 -13.51 21.24
N ILE A 92 4.52 -12.75 20.62
CA ILE A 92 5.90 -13.14 20.37
C ILE A 92 6.68 -12.85 21.64
N GLU A 93 7.16 -13.90 22.28
CA GLU A 93 8.01 -13.81 23.45
C GLU A 93 9.47 -13.87 22.98
N LEU A 94 10.26 -12.85 23.35
CA LEU A 94 11.70 -12.87 23.19
C LEU A 94 12.30 -13.63 24.38
N THR A 95 13.05 -14.67 24.08
CA THR A 95 13.63 -15.55 25.09
C THR A 95 15.00 -16.05 24.63
N THR A 96 15.65 -16.90 25.42
CA THR A 96 16.87 -17.60 25.04
C THR A 96 16.71 -19.10 25.29
N LEU A 97 17.56 -19.92 24.70
CA LEU A 97 17.56 -21.37 24.98
C LEU A 97 17.65 -21.64 26.49
N ARG A 98 18.53 -20.92 27.20
CA ARG A 98 18.66 -21.05 28.66
C ARG A 98 17.39 -20.68 29.43
N ASP A 99 16.66 -19.68 28.97
CA ASP A 99 15.43 -19.24 29.63
C ASP A 99 14.28 -20.21 29.35
N ILE A 100 14.22 -20.77 28.14
CA ILE A 100 13.29 -21.86 27.79
C ILE A 100 13.52 -23.08 28.69
N GLU A 101 14.77 -23.52 28.86
CA GLU A 101 15.13 -24.67 29.71
C GLU A 101 14.78 -24.47 31.20
N ARG A 102 14.81 -23.22 31.67
CA ARG A 102 14.56 -22.87 33.07
C ARG A 102 13.12 -22.48 33.35
N ASN A 103 12.29 -22.36 32.33
CA ASN A 103 10.91 -21.93 32.47
C ASN A 103 10.05 -23.09 33.01
N PRO A 104 9.51 -23.00 34.25
CA PRO A 104 8.70 -24.07 34.83
C PRO A 104 7.37 -24.29 34.10
N ASP A 105 6.89 -23.33 33.33
CA ASP A 105 5.64 -23.40 32.56
C ASP A 105 5.82 -24.12 31.20
N LEU A 106 7.06 -24.29 30.73
CA LEU A 106 7.41 -24.96 29.48
C LEU A 106 8.02 -26.34 29.78
N LYS A 107 7.16 -27.36 29.82
CA LYS A 107 7.61 -28.76 29.93
C LYS A 107 8.38 -29.17 28.66
N PRO A 108 9.28 -30.17 28.74
CA PRO A 108 10.10 -30.60 27.61
C PRO A 108 9.32 -30.90 26.32
N ASP A 109 8.11 -31.46 26.44
CA ASP A 109 7.26 -31.84 25.30
C ASP A 109 6.14 -30.81 25.02
N THR A 110 6.14 -29.64 25.68
CA THR A 110 5.14 -28.61 25.42
C THR A 110 5.33 -28.09 24.00
N PRO A 111 4.31 -28.16 23.13
CA PRO A 111 4.42 -27.61 21.78
C PRO A 111 4.57 -26.10 21.86
N ILE A 112 5.63 -25.60 21.25
CA ILE A 112 5.91 -24.18 21.07
C ILE A 112 6.20 -23.93 19.59
N THR A 113 6.05 -22.68 19.15
CA THR A 113 6.45 -22.29 17.80
C THR A 113 7.66 -21.38 17.89
N VAL A 114 8.75 -21.73 17.20
CA VAL A 114 9.94 -20.89 17.09
C VAL A 114 9.86 -20.12 15.78
N ILE A 115 10.04 -18.81 15.84
CA ILE A 115 10.15 -17.96 14.65
C ILE A 115 11.61 -17.95 14.23
N ARG A 116 11.87 -18.54 13.06
CA ARG A 116 13.19 -18.58 12.42
C ARG A 116 13.24 -17.55 11.29
N GLU A 117 14.43 -17.04 11.02
CA GLU A 117 14.68 -16.18 9.87
C GLU A 117 15.57 -16.95 8.89
N ALA A 118 15.13 -17.06 7.64
CA ALA A 118 15.93 -17.56 6.54
C ALA A 118 16.15 -16.46 5.51
N GLU A 119 17.31 -16.50 4.88
CA GLU A 119 17.57 -15.72 3.68
C GLU A 119 17.07 -16.52 2.48
N GLN A 120 16.16 -15.91 1.72
CA GLN A 120 15.63 -16.45 0.48
C GLN A 120 16.01 -15.54 -0.68
N VAL A 121 16.49 -16.14 -1.76
CA VAL A 121 16.76 -15.42 -3.01
C VAL A 121 15.49 -15.43 -3.85
N GLU A 122 14.99 -14.25 -4.19
CA GLU A 122 13.88 -14.05 -5.12
C GLU A 122 14.37 -13.31 -6.37
N LEU A 123 13.92 -13.75 -7.55
CA LEU A 123 14.10 -12.98 -8.77
C LEU A 123 13.01 -11.91 -8.85
N THR A 124 13.41 -10.65 -8.94
CA THR A 124 12.52 -9.48 -9.00
C THR A 124 13.04 -8.47 -10.03
N THR A 125 12.27 -7.46 -10.41
CA THR A 125 12.73 -6.41 -11.33
C THR A 125 13.11 -5.14 -10.58
N PRO A 126 13.97 -4.27 -11.14
CA PRO A 126 14.19 -2.91 -10.66
C PRO A 126 12.89 -2.17 -10.32
N GLU A 127 11.89 -2.25 -11.21
CA GLU A 127 10.58 -1.62 -11.03
C GLU A 127 9.86 -2.16 -9.78
N LYS A 128 9.81 -3.49 -9.64
CA LYS A 128 9.22 -4.13 -8.45
C LYS A 128 9.98 -3.74 -7.20
N ILE A 129 11.31 -3.60 -7.22
CA ILE A 129 12.09 -3.14 -6.05
C ILE A 129 11.68 -1.72 -5.59
N ILE A 130 11.36 -0.80 -6.51
CA ILE A 130 10.86 0.55 -6.15
C ILE A 130 9.46 0.47 -5.54
N ALA A 131 8.58 -0.31 -6.18
CA ALA A 131 7.23 -0.54 -5.68
C ALA A 131 7.28 -1.12 -4.26
N GLU A 132 8.13 -2.12 -4.03
CA GLU A 132 8.39 -2.70 -2.72
C GLU A 132 9.11 -1.73 -1.74
N ALA A 133 9.69 -0.65 -2.24
CA ALA A 133 10.27 0.39 -1.40
C ALA A 133 9.28 1.49 -1.03
N GLY A 134 8.07 1.50 -1.59
CA GLY A 134 7.09 2.56 -1.36
C GLY A 134 7.61 3.94 -1.79
N GLY A 135 8.49 3.97 -2.81
CA GLY A 135 9.17 5.18 -3.25
C GLY A 135 10.33 5.66 -2.36
N ASP A 136 10.67 4.92 -1.29
CA ASP A 136 11.85 5.21 -0.48
C ASP A 136 13.13 4.80 -1.22
N LEU A 137 13.75 5.79 -1.86
CA LEU A 137 14.99 5.60 -2.63
C LEU A 137 16.21 5.30 -1.74
N ASP A 138 16.14 5.57 -0.44
CA ASP A 138 17.23 5.36 0.52
C ASP A 138 17.11 4.01 1.24
N LYS A 139 16.00 3.29 1.05
CA LYS A 139 15.80 1.93 1.55
C LYS A 139 16.92 1.01 1.03
N ILE A 140 17.52 0.26 1.95
CA ILE A 140 18.58 -0.70 1.62
C ILE A 140 17.95 -2.03 1.20
N VAL A 141 18.40 -2.54 0.06
CA VAL A 141 18.06 -3.83 -0.52
C VAL A 141 19.34 -4.66 -0.64
N THR A 142 19.26 -5.95 -0.35
CA THR A 142 20.40 -6.86 -0.54
C THR A 142 20.21 -7.57 -1.87
N ILE A 143 21.09 -7.31 -2.83
CA ILE A 143 21.10 -7.98 -4.13
C ILE A 143 22.19 -9.04 -4.17
N LEU A 144 21.97 -10.07 -4.98
CA LEU A 144 22.96 -11.09 -5.28
C LEU A 144 23.51 -10.83 -6.69
N ASP A 145 24.75 -10.34 -6.76
CA ASP A 145 25.47 -10.03 -8.01
C ASP A 145 26.51 -11.15 -8.26
N GLY A 146 26.10 -12.18 -8.99
CA GLY A 146 26.82 -13.45 -9.08
C GLY A 146 26.70 -14.24 -7.77
N ASP A 147 27.83 -14.57 -7.13
CA ASP A 147 27.87 -15.24 -5.82
C ASP A 147 28.10 -14.26 -4.65
N LYS A 148 28.01 -12.95 -4.89
CA LYS A 148 28.31 -11.92 -3.88
C LYS A 148 27.09 -11.09 -3.53
N GLU A 149 26.77 -11.07 -2.25
CA GLU A 149 25.78 -10.16 -1.70
C GLU A 149 26.31 -8.73 -1.69
N ARG A 150 25.46 -7.79 -2.13
CA ARG A 150 25.68 -6.35 -2.00
C ARG A 150 24.46 -5.69 -1.39
N LYS A 151 24.69 -4.87 -0.38
CA LYS A 151 23.68 -3.96 0.16
C LYS A 151 23.74 -2.67 -0.63
N LEU A 152 22.67 -2.35 -1.33
CA LEU A 152 22.52 -1.16 -2.15
C LEU A 152 21.25 -0.43 -1.73
N THR A 153 21.23 0.88 -1.83
CA THR A 153 19.99 1.65 -1.78
C THR A 153 19.16 1.37 -3.04
N VAL A 154 17.84 1.52 -2.95
CA VAL A 154 16.95 1.41 -4.11
C VAL A 154 17.43 2.35 -5.22
N ARG A 155 17.87 3.57 -4.90
CA ARG A 155 18.46 4.51 -5.86
C ARG A 155 19.64 3.91 -6.64
N GLU A 156 20.56 3.26 -5.93
CA GLU A 156 21.75 2.64 -6.54
C GLU A 156 21.37 1.43 -7.41
N VAL A 157 20.36 0.65 -7.00
CA VAL A 157 19.81 -0.44 -7.83
C VAL A 157 19.27 0.15 -9.14
N LEU A 158 18.46 1.21 -9.08
CA LEU A 158 17.91 1.82 -10.29
C LEU A 158 18.97 2.40 -11.22
N GLN A 159 19.99 3.05 -10.67
CA GLN A 159 21.09 3.57 -11.49
C GLN A 159 21.87 2.45 -12.16
N ARG A 160 22.09 1.33 -11.45
CA ARG A 160 22.89 0.20 -11.93
C ARG A 160 22.16 -0.61 -13.00
N TYR A 161 20.84 -0.74 -12.89
CA TYR A 161 20.01 -1.54 -13.81
C TYR A 161 19.15 -0.66 -14.73
N ALA A 162 19.45 0.64 -14.84
CA ALA A 162 18.72 1.59 -15.69
C ALA A 162 18.70 1.19 -17.17
N GLU A 163 19.76 0.53 -17.65
CA GLU A 163 19.89 0.13 -19.05
C GLU A 163 18.97 -1.04 -19.41
N ASN A 164 18.59 -1.88 -18.43
CA ASN A 164 17.72 -3.04 -18.63
C ASN A 164 16.72 -3.15 -17.46
N PRO A 165 15.65 -2.33 -17.44
CA PRO A 165 14.72 -2.25 -16.31
C PRO A 165 13.86 -3.50 -16.11
N ASP A 166 13.75 -4.35 -17.14
CA ASP A 166 12.99 -5.61 -17.10
C ASP A 166 13.86 -6.82 -16.74
N ASP A 167 15.18 -6.66 -16.67
CA ASP A 167 16.08 -7.77 -16.36
C ASP A 167 15.91 -8.19 -14.89
N PRO A 168 15.70 -9.50 -14.64
CA PRO A 168 15.51 -9.99 -13.28
C PRO A 168 16.81 -9.86 -12.47
N ILE A 169 16.67 -9.28 -11.29
CA ILE A 169 17.69 -9.15 -10.24
C ILE A 169 17.36 -10.16 -9.14
N SER A 170 18.36 -10.93 -8.74
CA SER A 170 18.31 -11.75 -7.54
C SER A 170 18.39 -10.86 -6.30
N VAL A 171 17.33 -10.83 -5.50
CA VAL A 171 17.28 -10.10 -4.23
C VAL A 171 17.23 -11.10 -3.07
N VAL A 172 18.10 -10.89 -2.08
CA VAL A 172 18.09 -11.64 -0.83
C VAL A 172 17.09 -10.99 0.11
N LYS A 173 16.00 -11.69 0.39
CA LYS A 173 14.97 -11.31 1.35
C LYS A 173 15.13 -12.14 2.62
N LYS A 174 14.95 -11.49 3.77
CA LYS A 174 14.79 -12.19 5.04
C LYS A 174 13.33 -12.58 5.17
N VAL A 175 13.05 -13.87 5.09
CA VAL A 175 11.73 -14.44 5.32
C VAL A 175 11.69 -15.06 6.71
N GLN A 176 10.62 -14.78 7.44
CA GLN A 176 10.34 -15.49 8.68
C GLN A 176 9.57 -16.76 8.35
N TYR A 177 10.01 -17.87 8.93
CA TYR A 177 9.26 -19.11 8.92
C TYR A 177 9.12 -19.63 10.33
N PHE A 178 8.11 -20.45 10.54
CA PHE A 178 7.68 -20.81 11.86
C PHE A 178 7.71 -22.32 12.01
N GLU A 179 8.45 -22.74 13.03
CA GLU A 179 8.78 -24.12 13.27
C GLU A 179 8.06 -24.57 14.54
N ILE A 180 7.08 -25.47 14.38
CA ILE A 180 6.48 -26.15 15.53
C ILE A 180 7.53 -27.10 16.09
N THR A 181 7.85 -26.93 17.36
CA THR A 181 8.86 -27.73 18.06
C THR A 181 8.53 -27.81 19.54
N THR A 182 9.47 -28.31 20.33
CA THR A 182 9.35 -28.46 21.78
C THR A 182 10.64 -27.99 22.45
N PRO A 183 10.61 -27.55 23.72
CA PRO A 183 11.82 -27.23 24.47
C PRO A 183 12.89 -28.35 24.41
N ALA A 184 12.48 -29.62 24.41
CA ALA A 184 13.39 -30.76 24.30
C ALA A 184 14.11 -30.84 22.94
N GLU A 185 13.43 -30.50 21.86
CA GLU A 185 13.99 -30.48 20.50
C GLU A 185 14.91 -29.28 20.30
N ILE A 186 14.53 -28.09 20.78
CA ILE A 186 15.39 -26.89 20.73
C ILE A 186 16.68 -27.12 21.53
N ALA A 187 16.60 -27.78 22.70
CA ALA A 187 17.78 -28.11 23.50
C ALA A 187 18.75 -29.08 22.81
N GLN A 188 18.29 -29.82 21.80
CA GLN A 188 19.11 -30.71 20.98
C GLN A 188 19.66 -30.03 19.72
N ASP A 189 19.17 -28.83 19.39
CA ASP A 189 19.60 -28.07 18.22
C ASP A 189 21.01 -27.48 18.44
N THR A 190 22.00 -28.20 17.93
CA THR A 190 23.43 -27.78 18.02
C THR A 190 23.75 -26.51 17.24
N THR A 191 22.83 -26.02 16.41
CA THR A 191 23.03 -24.77 15.65
C THR A 191 22.73 -23.52 16.49
N LEU A 192 22.02 -23.67 17.62
CA LEU A 192 21.62 -22.59 18.50
C LEU A 192 22.64 -22.34 19.60
N ALA A 193 23.07 -21.08 19.76
CA ALA A 193 23.88 -20.70 20.90
C ALA A 193 22.99 -20.57 22.17
N PRO A 194 23.47 -20.93 23.38
CA PRO A 194 22.65 -20.88 24.60
C PRO A 194 22.07 -19.51 24.96
N ASN A 195 22.72 -18.43 24.52
CA ASN A 195 22.29 -17.05 24.75
C ASN A 195 21.73 -16.40 23.47
N GLN A 196 21.53 -17.17 22.40
CA GLN A 196 20.90 -16.66 21.19
C GLN A 196 19.46 -16.26 21.52
N GLU A 197 19.10 -15.05 21.12
CA GLU A 197 17.73 -14.57 21.25
C GLU A 197 16.84 -15.37 20.28
N LEU A 198 15.79 -15.96 20.83
CA LEU A 198 14.77 -16.72 20.13
C LEU A 198 13.45 -15.98 20.28
N LYS A 199 12.73 -15.87 19.16
CA LYS A 199 11.34 -15.44 19.15
C LYS A 199 10.48 -16.69 19.23
N ILE A 200 9.69 -16.83 20.29
CA ILE A 200 8.83 -18.01 20.48
C ILE A 200 7.37 -17.62 20.71
N ILE A 201 6.49 -18.59 20.48
CA ILE A 201 5.07 -18.54 20.80
C ILE A 201 4.74 -19.78 21.62
N THR A 202 4.26 -19.56 22.84
CA THR A 202 3.99 -20.62 23.83
C THR A 202 2.56 -21.17 23.76
N LYS A 203 1.69 -20.55 22.94
CA LYS A 203 0.28 -20.93 22.74
C LYS A 203 0.14 -21.86 21.53
N PRO A 204 -0.88 -22.74 21.49
CA PRO A 204 -1.07 -23.71 20.41
C PRO A 204 -1.14 -23.03 19.03
N TYR A 205 -0.71 -23.78 18.00
CA TYR A 205 -0.58 -23.33 16.61
C TYR A 205 -1.77 -22.50 16.13
N ARG A 206 -1.47 -21.32 15.58
CA ARG A 206 -2.40 -20.40 14.91
C ARG A 206 -1.78 -20.03 13.58
N LEU A 207 -2.59 -19.70 12.58
CA LEU A 207 -2.05 -19.07 11.37
C LEU A 207 -1.43 -17.73 11.75
N GLU A 208 -0.23 -17.48 11.24
CA GLU A 208 0.59 -16.33 11.65
C GLU A 208 0.66 -15.28 10.59
N ALA A 209 0.62 -15.75 9.35
CA ALA A 209 0.19 -14.97 8.24
C ALA A 209 -0.69 -15.83 7.35
N ALA A 210 -1.54 -15.18 6.57
CA ALA A 210 -2.30 -15.80 5.51
C ALA A 210 -2.55 -14.75 4.43
N THR A 211 -2.58 -15.17 3.18
CA THR A 211 -3.16 -14.35 2.11
C THR A 211 -4.66 -14.19 2.33
N ILE A 212 -5.26 -13.14 1.75
CA ILE A 212 -6.72 -13.00 1.75
C ILE A 212 -7.38 -14.21 1.08
N ALA A 213 -6.79 -14.73 0.00
CA ALA A 213 -7.26 -15.94 -0.64
C ALA A 213 -7.33 -17.13 0.32
N GLU A 214 -6.26 -17.38 1.09
CA GLU A 214 -6.19 -18.46 2.09
C GLU A 214 -7.24 -18.31 3.20
N LEU A 215 -7.46 -17.07 3.68
CA LEU A 215 -8.50 -16.81 4.68
C LEU A 215 -9.90 -17.11 4.15
N LEU A 216 -10.16 -16.85 2.86
CA LEU A 216 -11.47 -16.99 2.23
C LEU A 216 -11.68 -18.33 1.51
N MET A 217 -10.69 -19.24 1.47
CA MET A 217 -10.73 -20.51 0.71
C MET A 217 -12.00 -21.35 0.94
N ARG A 218 -12.63 -21.24 2.11
CA ARG A 218 -13.81 -22.04 2.51
C ARG A 218 -15.15 -21.34 2.30
N GLU A 219 -15.14 -20.06 1.98
CA GLU A 219 -16.32 -19.19 2.06
C GLU A 219 -17.00 -18.96 0.70
N GLY A 220 -16.36 -19.34 -0.41
CA GLY A 220 -16.94 -19.23 -1.75
C GLY A 220 -15.90 -18.92 -2.81
N LYS A 221 -16.35 -18.74 -4.06
CA LYS A 221 -15.50 -18.25 -5.14
C LYS A 221 -15.71 -16.74 -5.25
N PHE A 222 -14.63 -15.98 -5.09
CA PHE A 222 -14.54 -14.58 -5.50
C PHE A 222 -13.90 -14.52 -6.90
N ASP A 223 -14.05 -13.39 -7.59
CA ASP A 223 -13.38 -13.17 -8.86
C ASP A 223 -11.86 -13.07 -8.63
N PRO A 224 -11.01 -13.68 -9.49
CA PRO A 224 -9.56 -13.52 -9.41
C PRO A 224 -9.07 -12.07 -9.33
N ASP A 225 -9.81 -11.13 -9.91
CA ASP A 225 -9.50 -9.70 -10.00
C ASP A 225 -10.24 -8.88 -8.93
N SER A 226 -10.98 -9.53 -8.03
CA SER A 226 -11.64 -8.91 -6.89
C SER A 226 -10.65 -8.17 -5.98
N ILE A 227 -11.13 -7.07 -5.42
CA ILE A 227 -10.38 -6.19 -4.53
C ILE A 227 -11.01 -6.26 -3.14
N PHE A 228 -10.17 -6.37 -2.12
CA PHE A 228 -10.62 -6.56 -0.75
C PHE A 228 -10.29 -5.34 0.08
N TYR A 229 -11.30 -4.75 0.72
CA TYR A 229 -11.06 -3.82 1.82
C TYR A 229 -10.96 -4.61 3.12
N VAL A 230 -9.81 -4.50 3.79
CA VAL A 230 -9.46 -5.24 5.01
C VAL A 230 -9.24 -4.24 6.13
N ARG A 231 -10.09 -4.30 7.16
CA ARG A 231 -10.02 -3.38 8.30
C ARG A 231 -10.10 -4.10 9.64
N THR A 232 -9.22 -3.75 10.57
CA THR A 232 -9.32 -4.15 11.97
C THR A 232 -10.52 -3.49 12.63
N ILE A 233 -11.29 -4.26 13.38
CA ILE A 233 -12.41 -3.77 14.18
C ILE A 233 -11.88 -3.05 15.41
N ARG A 234 -12.24 -1.77 15.56
CA ARG A 234 -11.84 -0.86 16.63
C ARG A 234 -12.99 -0.66 17.61
N ASP A 235 -12.66 -0.22 18.83
CA ASP A 235 -13.68 0.11 19.85
C ASP A 235 -14.56 1.30 19.43
N THR A 236 -14.12 2.07 18.44
CA THR A 236 -14.83 3.22 17.86
C THR A 236 -15.80 2.85 16.75
N ASP A 237 -15.86 1.58 16.32
CA ASP A 237 -16.71 1.12 15.23
C ASP A 237 -18.14 0.83 15.74
N ASP A 238 -18.80 1.85 16.27
CA ASP A 238 -20.11 1.77 16.94
C ASP A 238 -21.28 1.55 15.96
N GLN A 239 -21.12 1.93 14.70
CA GLN A 239 -22.04 1.65 13.59
C GLN A 239 -21.82 0.27 12.94
N GLY A 240 -20.98 -0.58 13.54
CA GLY A 240 -20.70 -1.93 13.06
C GLY A 240 -20.07 -1.97 11.67
N ILE A 241 -20.30 -3.05 10.94
CA ILE A 241 -19.73 -3.24 9.60
C ILE A 241 -20.19 -2.16 8.61
N TRP A 242 -21.42 -1.68 8.75
CA TRP A 242 -21.94 -0.59 7.92
C TRP A 242 -21.04 0.65 8.01
N GLY A 243 -20.71 1.09 9.23
CA GLY A 243 -19.83 2.23 9.46
C GLY A 243 -18.40 1.97 8.98
N ILE A 244 -17.91 0.74 9.16
CA ILE A 244 -16.59 0.31 8.68
C ILE A 244 -16.47 0.46 7.16
N ILE A 245 -17.48 0.01 6.40
CA ILE A 245 -17.51 0.13 4.94
C ILE A 245 -17.63 1.59 4.53
N HIS A 246 -18.55 2.34 5.15
CA HIS A 246 -18.76 3.75 4.89
C HIS A 246 -17.46 4.55 5.04
N ASP A 247 -16.79 4.41 6.19
CA ASP A 247 -15.49 5.02 6.47
C ASP A 247 -14.41 4.59 5.47
N GLY A 248 -14.39 3.30 5.09
CA GLY A 248 -13.45 2.78 4.10
C GLY A 248 -13.59 3.47 2.75
N ILE A 249 -14.84 3.67 2.30
CA ILE A 249 -15.13 4.37 1.05
C ILE A 249 -14.84 5.87 1.17
N MET A 250 -15.24 6.51 2.27
CA MET A 250 -15.08 7.96 2.45
C MET A 250 -13.65 8.40 2.74
N THR A 251 -12.94 7.62 3.54
CA THR A 251 -11.63 8.01 4.07
C THR A 251 -10.52 7.33 3.30
N ASN A 252 -10.59 6.03 3.03
CA ASN A 252 -9.46 5.33 2.42
C ASN A 252 -9.54 5.31 0.89
N PHE A 253 -10.74 5.16 0.32
CA PHE A 253 -10.93 5.24 -1.13
C PHE A 253 -10.91 6.70 -1.60
N ALA A 254 -11.70 7.61 -1.01
CA ALA A 254 -11.79 8.97 -1.56
C ALA A 254 -10.55 9.86 -1.30
N GLN A 255 -9.78 9.65 -0.21
CA GLN A 255 -8.66 10.54 0.17
C GLN A 255 -7.47 10.52 -0.80
N GLY A 256 -7.33 9.47 -1.62
CA GLY A 256 -6.33 9.38 -2.69
C GLY A 256 -6.81 9.88 -4.05
N MET A 257 -8.08 10.27 -4.18
CA MET A 257 -8.69 10.59 -5.47
C MET A 257 -8.25 11.98 -5.95
N ALA A 258 -7.46 12.00 -7.02
CA ALA A 258 -7.06 13.22 -7.71
C ALA A 258 -8.07 13.53 -8.82
N ILE A 259 -8.97 14.49 -8.62
CA ILE A 259 -9.95 14.88 -9.64
C ILE A 259 -9.35 16.00 -10.50
N ARG A 260 -9.21 15.75 -11.80
CA ARG A 260 -8.75 16.73 -12.78
C ARG A 260 -9.89 17.61 -13.26
N ARG A 261 -9.75 18.93 -13.13
CA ARG A 261 -10.65 19.93 -13.72
C ARG A 261 -9.84 20.88 -14.61
N GLY A 262 -9.96 20.73 -15.93
CA GLY A 262 -9.17 21.52 -16.88
C GLY A 262 -7.66 21.33 -16.66
N LYS A 263 -6.92 22.40 -16.33
CA LYS A 263 -5.48 22.36 -16.05
C LYS A 263 -5.12 22.13 -14.57
N GLN A 264 -6.10 21.99 -13.67
CA GLN A 264 -5.85 21.83 -12.22
C GLN A 264 -6.14 20.41 -11.75
N VAL A 265 -5.24 19.87 -10.92
CA VAL A 265 -5.37 18.58 -10.22
C VAL A 265 -5.52 18.92 -8.74
N ASN A 266 -6.65 18.57 -8.13
CA ASN A 266 -6.85 18.74 -6.70
C ASN A 266 -7.16 17.36 -6.08
N THR A 267 -6.45 17.03 -5.00
CA THR A 267 -6.74 15.85 -4.17
C THR A 267 -7.75 16.28 -3.11
N TYR A 268 -8.97 15.76 -3.18
CA TYR A 268 -10.05 16.19 -2.30
C TYR A 268 -10.33 15.15 -1.22
N LYS A 269 -10.71 15.63 -0.03
CA LYS A 269 -11.38 14.84 1.00
C LYS A 269 -12.88 15.08 0.82
N VAL A 270 -13.64 14.05 0.44
CA VAL A 270 -15.09 14.15 0.34
C VAL A 270 -15.67 14.05 1.75
N GLU A 271 -16.36 15.09 2.22
CA GLU A 271 -17.17 15.02 3.44
C GLU A 271 -18.61 14.69 3.06
N ILE A 272 -18.95 13.39 3.03
CA ILE A 272 -20.36 12.96 2.97
C ILE A 272 -20.89 12.89 4.42
N PRO A 273 -22.05 13.48 4.74
CA PRO A 273 -22.64 13.45 6.09
C PRO A 273 -22.80 12.02 6.60
N ARG A 274 -22.61 11.80 7.92
CA ARG A 274 -22.75 10.48 8.58
C ARG A 274 -24.14 9.85 8.40
N ASP A 275 -25.10 10.66 8.00
CA ASP A 275 -26.52 10.37 7.94
C ASP A 275 -26.99 10.14 6.49
N ALA A 276 -26.07 9.89 5.54
CA ALA A 276 -26.36 9.73 4.12
C ALA A 276 -27.07 8.39 3.80
N ASP A 277 -28.19 8.18 4.45
CA ASP A 277 -29.29 7.28 4.09
C ASP A 277 -30.55 8.12 3.90
N GLU A 278 -30.44 9.22 3.14
CA GLU A 278 -31.64 9.88 2.65
C GLU A 278 -32.27 8.97 1.59
N LEU A 279 -33.45 8.44 1.92
CA LEU A 279 -34.40 7.94 0.95
C LEU A 279 -34.53 9.00 -0.15
N LEU A 280 -34.13 8.64 -1.38
CA LEU A 280 -34.42 9.46 -2.54
C LEU A 280 -35.94 9.66 -2.62
N ASN A 281 -36.39 10.69 -3.32
CA ASN A 281 -37.82 11.04 -3.40
C ASN A 281 -38.72 9.88 -3.92
N ASP A 282 -38.13 8.85 -4.51
CA ASP A 282 -38.77 7.63 -5.01
C ASP A 282 -38.73 6.43 -4.03
N GLN A 283 -38.29 6.66 -2.78
CA GLN A 283 -38.11 5.64 -1.73
C GLN A 283 -37.00 4.62 -2.01
N SER A 284 -36.10 4.90 -2.96
CA SER A 284 -34.87 4.13 -3.13
C SER A 284 -33.74 4.66 -2.22
N SER A 285 -32.89 3.77 -1.72
CA SER A 285 -31.64 4.18 -1.06
C SER A 285 -30.69 4.80 -2.08
N SER A 286 -29.84 5.73 -1.64
CA SER A 286 -28.76 6.28 -2.49
C SER A 286 -27.89 5.15 -3.08
N PHE A 287 -27.27 5.40 -4.24
CA PHE A 287 -26.35 4.42 -4.87
C PHE A 287 -25.39 3.84 -3.84
N LEU A 288 -24.78 4.72 -3.04
CA LEU A 288 -23.84 4.34 -2.00
C LEU A 288 -24.51 3.62 -0.82
N GLY A 289 -25.68 4.06 -0.36
CA GLY A 289 -26.42 3.39 0.72
C GLY A 289 -26.79 1.95 0.38
N SER A 290 -27.29 1.72 -0.85
CA SER A 290 -27.61 0.37 -1.34
C SER A 290 -26.37 -0.53 -1.46
N LEU A 291 -25.24 0.05 -1.89
CA LEU A 291 -23.96 -0.63 -1.97
C LEU A 291 -23.45 -1.01 -0.57
N ILE A 292 -23.42 -0.08 0.37
CA ILE A 292 -22.96 -0.31 1.74
C ILE A 292 -23.82 -1.39 2.41
N HIS A 293 -25.15 -1.31 2.28
CA HIS A 293 -26.05 -2.31 2.85
C HIS A 293 -25.76 -3.71 2.30
N ARG A 294 -25.61 -3.85 0.97
CA ARG A 294 -25.25 -5.12 0.34
C ARG A 294 -23.90 -5.63 0.83
N LYS A 295 -22.86 -4.78 0.84
CA LYS A 295 -21.51 -5.13 1.28
C LYS A 295 -21.43 -5.50 2.75
N ALA A 296 -22.24 -4.89 3.61
CA ALA A 296 -22.32 -5.26 5.02
C ALA A 296 -22.81 -6.71 5.18
N ALA A 297 -23.85 -7.09 4.44
CA ALA A 297 -24.41 -8.44 4.47
C ALA A 297 -23.49 -9.51 3.86
N GLU A 298 -22.65 -9.13 2.90
CA GLU A 298 -21.73 -10.03 2.17
C GLU A 298 -20.31 -10.08 2.78
N SER A 299 -20.05 -9.30 3.83
CA SER A 299 -18.73 -9.20 4.44
C SER A 299 -18.34 -10.43 5.27
N TYR A 300 -17.04 -10.67 5.36
CA TYR A 300 -16.47 -11.71 6.21
C TYR A 300 -15.80 -11.10 7.42
N VAL A 301 -15.93 -11.75 8.57
CA VAL A 301 -15.27 -11.36 9.82
C VAL A 301 -14.33 -12.48 10.25
N TYR A 302 -13.03 -12.21 10.25
CA TYR A 302 -12.03 -13.18 10.71
C TYR A 302 -11.52 -12.83 12.10
N ASN A 303 -11.76 -13.74 13.05
CA ASN A 303 -11.24 -13.63 14.41
C ASN A 303 -9.86 -14.30 14.51
N PHE A 304 -8.80 -13.50 14.42
CA PHE A 304 -7.41 -13.97 14.46
C PHE A 304 -6.97 -14.46 15.86
N LYS A 305 -7.74 -14.18 16.92
CA LYS A 305 -7.53 -14.80 18.24
C LYS A 305 -8.14 -16.20 18.37
N LYS A 306 -9.18 -16.51 17.60
CA LYS A 306 -9.89 -17.80 17.63
C LYS A 306 -9.63 -18.65 16.40
N ASN A 307 -8.91 -18.12 15.40
CA ASN A 307 -8.66 -18.76 14.10
C ASN A 307 -9.96 -19.23 13.44
N ARG A 308 -10.95 -18.33 13.34
CA ARG A 308 -12.28 -18.67 12.85
C ARG A 308 -12.88 -17.52 12.04
N MET A 309 -13.52 -17.91 10.93
CA MET A 309 -14.37 -17.03 10.13
C MET A 309 -15.79 -16.96 10.71
N GLY A 310 -16.38 -15.77 10.66
CA GLY A 310 -17.78 -15.48 10.93
C GLY A 310 -18.35 -14.61 9.81
N GLN A 311 -19.67 -14.61 9.70
CA GLN A 311 -20.42 -13.86 8.68
C GLN A 311 -21.55 -13.02 9.31
N ASN A 312 -21.60 -12.91 10.64
CA ASN A 312 -22.68 -12.16 11.29
C ASN A 312 -22.24 -10.69 11.47
N PRO A 313 -22.82 -9.74 10.73
CA PRO A 313 -22.44 -8.33 10.80
C PRO A 313 -22.81 -7.66 12.13
N ASP A 314 -23.75 -8.25 12.88
CA ASP A 314 -24.23 -7.71 14.15
C ASP A 314 -23.40 -8.16 15.37
N LEU A 315 -22.45 -9.08 15.17
CA LEU A 315 -21.63 -9.63 16.25
C LEU A 315 -20.13 -9.47 15.93
N ILE A 316 -19.62 -8.29 16.23
CA ILE A 316 -18.20 -7.96 16.06
C ILE A 316 -17.50 -7.76 17.42
N SER A 317 -16.21 -8.09 17.47
CA SER A 317 -15.36 -8.04 18.65
C SER A 317 -14.11 -7.20 18.39
N PRO A 318 -14.06 -5.95 18.88
CA PRO A 318 -12.91 -5.08 18.73
C PRO A 318 -11.57 -5.68 19.17
N GLY A 319 -10.49 -5.29 18.48
CA GLY A 319 -9.10 -5.63 18.84
C GLY A 319 -8.70 -7.09 18.66
N GLN A 320 -9.56 -7.91 18.04
CA GLN A 320 -9.29 -9.33 17.75
C GLN A 320 -9.87 -9.84 16.43
N GLU A 321 -10.52 -8.96 15.67
CA GLU A 321 -11.19 -9.28 14.42
C GLU A 321 -10.78 -8.30 13.32
N ILE A 322 -10.72 -8.82 12.10
CA ILE A 322 -10.70 -8.03 10.87
C ILE A 322 -11.99 -8.29 10.10
N VAL A 323 -12.50 -7.25 9.44
CA VAL A 323 -13.54 -7.37 8.42
C VAL A 323 -12.85 -7.40 7.06
N ILE A 324 -13.29 -8.31 6.20
CA ILE A 324 -12.86 -8.46 4.82
C ILE A 324 -14.09 -8.24 3.93
N ILE A 325 -14.06 -7.16 3.14
CA ILE A 325 -15.17 -6.76 2.25
C ILE A 325 -14.69 -6.91 0.82
N ASN A 326 -15.40 -7.71 0.03
CA ASN A 326 -15.13 -7.88 -1.39
C ASN A 326 -15.73 -6.72 -2.20
N PHE A 327 -14.96 -6.16 -3.13
CA PHE A 327 -15.39 -5.24 -4.17
C PHE A 327 -14.98 -5.77 -5.54
N GLU A 328 -15.94 -5.81 -6.46
CA GLU A 328 -15.62 -6.02 -7.86
C GLU A 328 -15.03 -4.74 -8.47
N PRO A 329 -14.11 -4.84 -9.44
CA PRO A 329 -13.50 -3.66 -10.07
C PRO A 329 -14.55 -2.64 -10.58
N GLU A 330 -15.65 -3.11 -11.15
CA GLU A 330 -16.72 -2.26 -11.67
C GLU A 330 -17.45 -1.48 -10.56
N GLU A 331 -17.55 -2.05 -9.35
CA GLU A 331 -18.16 -1.37 -8.21
C GLU A 331 -17.27 -0.20 -7.78
N LEU A 332 -15.96 -0.39 -7.69
CA LEU A 332 -15.02 0.69 -7.36
C LEU A 332 -14.98 1.77 -8.45
N ILE A 333 -15.06 1.38 -9.73
CA ILE A 333 -15.22 2.34 -10.84
C ILE A 333 -16.53 3.12 -10.69
N GLY A 334 -17.62 2.45 -10.30
CA GLY A 334 -18.90 3.08 -10.01
C GLY A 334 -18.83 4.10 -8.88
N ILE A 335 -18.18 3.75 -7.77
CA ILE A 335 -17.91 4.67 -6.64
C ILE A 335 -17.09 5.86 -7.11
N TYR A 336 -16.02 5.64 -7.89
CA TYR A 336 -15.19 6.71 -8.44
C TYR A 336 -16.01 7.68 -9.30
N LYS A 337 -16.79 7.14 -10.24
CA LYS A 337 -17.66 7.93 -11.12
C LYS A 337 -18.68 8.73 -10.32
N HIS A 338 -19.26 8.14 -9.29
CA HIS A 338 -20.21 8.79 -8.40
C HIS A 338 -19.57 10.01 -7.71
N PHE A 339 -18.39 9.85 -7.12
CA PHE A 339 -17.67 10.96 -6.48
C PHE A 339 -17.27 12.06 -7.48
N VAL A 340 -16.87 11.71 -8.71
CA VAL A 340 -16.57 12.70 -9.75
C VAL A 340 -17.83 13.45 -10.18
N ALA A 341 -18.98 12.77 -10.28
CA ALA A 341 -20.24 13.35 -10.72
C ALA A 341 -20.91 14.26 -9.68
N GLU A 342 -20.86 13.92 -8.39
CA GLU A 342 -21.43 14.75 -7.30
C GLU A 342 -20.67 16.07 -7.09
N GLN A 343 -19.46 16.19 -7.63
CA GLN A 343 -18.59 17.36 -7.48
C GLN A 343 -18.43 18.17 -8.78
N GLY A 344 -19.11 17.76 -9.85
CA GLY A 344 -19.21 18.48 -11.14
C GLY A 344 -20.44 19.37 -11.18
#